data_AF-A0A078F1X7-F1
#
_entry.id   AF-A0A078F1X7-F1
#
_cell.length_a   1.000
_cell.length_b   1.000
_cell.length_c   1.000
_cell.angle_alpha   90.00
_cell.angle_beta   90.00
_cell.angle_gamma   90.00
#
_symmetry.space_group_name_H-M   'P 1'
#
loop_
_entity.id
_entity.type
_entity.pdbx_description
1 polymer ?
#
loop_
_entity_poly.entity_id
_entity_poly.type
_entity_poly.pdbx_seq_one_letter_code
_entity_poly.pdbx_strand_id
1 'polypeptide(L)' 'MRYEEMKKKKKTVLGMEVNNSGKTFNTVPYFTFFRKGEVGDFKNHLTPEMENKIDMIIEEKYKGSGLKF' A
#
# COMPACT_ATOMS: atom_id res chain seq x y z
N MET A 1 -3.37 -7.03 12.19
CA MET A 1 -2.99 -5.64 12.48
C MET A 1 -4.11 -4.76 11.92
N ARG A 2 -4.74 -3.94 12.76
CA ARG A 2 -5.93 -3.15 12.39
C ARG A 2 -5.53 -1.94 11.54
N TYR A 3 -6.41 -1.47 10.65
CA TYR A 3 -6.17 -0.31 9.78
C TYR A 3 -5.61 0.92 10.52
N GLU A 4 -6.15 1.21 11.71
CA GLU A 4 -5.71 2.31 12.58
C GLU A 4 -4.29 2.15 13.13
N GLU A 5 -3.81 0.92 13.28
CA GLU A 5 -2.44 0.64 13.74
C GLU A 5 -1.42 0.91 12.63
N MET A 6 -1.80 0.72 11.37
CA MET A 6 -0.94 1.02 10.22
C MET A 6 -0.68 2.52 10.07
N LYS A 7 -1.68 3.38 10.35
CA LYS A 7 -1.51 4.84 10.36
C LYS A 7 -0.55 5.34 11.45
N LYS A 8 -0.40 4.61 12.56
CA LYS A 8 0.43 5.02 13.71
C LYS A 8 1.91 4.65 13.57
N LYS A 9 2.30 3.88 12.55
CA LYS A 9 3.67 3.38 12.41
C LYS A 9 4.59 4.44 11.81
N LYS A 10 5.51 4.99 12.61
CA LYS A 10 6.49 6.01 12.18
C LYS A 10 7.63 5.50 11.30
N LYS A 11 7.88 4.18 11.27
CA LYS A 11 8.95 3.56 10.47
C LYS A 11 8.35 2.66 9.40
N THR A 12 8.50 3.08 8.14
CA THR A 12 8.11 2.31 6.97
C THR A 12 9.09 1.18 6.71
N VAL A 13 8.65 0.15 6.00
CA VAL A 13 9.52 -0.98 5.64
C VAL A 13 10.64 -0.51 4.71
N LEU A 14 10.37 0.43 3.79
CA LEU A 14 11.39 1.09 2.98
C LEU A 14 12.38 1.92 3.81
N GLY A 15 11.97 2.52 4.92
CA GLY A 15 12.85 3.32 5.79
C GLY A 15 13.86 2.50 6.61
N MET A 16 13.95 1.19 6.39
CA MET A 16 14.95 0.32 7.02
C MET A 16 16.18 0.20 6.11
N GLU A 17 17.37 0.42 6.67
CA GLU A 17 18.64 0.35 5.93
C GLU A 17 18.80 -0.95 5.15
N VAL A 18 18.52 -2.09 5.80
CA VAL A 18 18.60 -3.43 5.19
C VAL A 18 17.82 -3.53 3.89
N ASN A 19 16.69 -2.83 3.78
CA ASN A 19 15.84 -2.88 2.59
C ASN A 19 16.33 -1.99 1.44
N ASN A 20 17.26 -1.07 1.70
CA ASN A 20 17.90 -0.23 0.68
C ASN A 20 19.26 -0.76 0.24
N SER A 21 20.00 -1.46 1.12
CA SER A 21 21.35 -1.96 0.85
C SER A 21 21.43 -3.49 0.66
N GLY A 22 20.42 -4.24 1.09
CA GLY A 22 20.38 -5.70 1.02
C GLY A 22 19.93 -6.26 -0.33
N LYS A 23 20.18 -7.55 -0.52
CA LYS A 23 19.81 -8.32 -1.72
C LYS A 23 19.44 -9.77 -1.39
N THR A 24 18.60 -10.39 -2.21
CA THR A 24 18.20 -11.79 -2.06
C THR A 24 19.36 -12.74 -2.37
N PHE A 25 19.17 -14.03 -2.10
CA PHE A 25 20.14 -15.05 -2.51
C PHE A 25 20.36 -15.08 -4.03
N ASN A 26 19.32 -14.74 -4.80
CA ASN A 26 19.38 -14.55 -6.26
C ASN A 26 19.85 -13.15 -6.67
N THR A 27 20.47 -12.39 -5.75
CA THR A 27 21.06 -11.06 -5.97
C THR A 27 20.09 -9.92 -6.32
N VAL A 28 18.77 -10.13 -6.19
CA VAL A 28 17.78 -9.08 -6.42
C VAL A 28 17.78 -8.09 -5.24
N PRO A 29 17.96 -6.77 -5.47
CA PRO A 29 17.94 -5.78 -4.39
C PRO A 29 16.62 -5.75 -3.64
N TYR A 30 16.65 -5.60 -2.31
CA TYR A 30 15.41 -5.62 -1.50
C TYR A 30 14.46 -4.46 -1.79
N PHE A 31 14.97 -3.30 -2.24
CA PHE A 31 14.15 -2.13 -2.55
C PHE A 31 13.17 -2.38 -3.70
N THR A 32 13.37 -3.43 -4.51
CA THR A 32 12.42 -3.81 -5.57
C THR A 32 11.12 -4.38 -5.01
N PHE A 33 11.13 -4.89 -3.77
CA PHE A 33 9.97 -5.49 -3.11
C PHE A 33 9.34 -4.53 -2.09
N PHE A 34 10.17 -3.82 -1.33
CA PHE A 34 9.70 -2.96 -0.25
C PHE A 34 9.48 -1.52 -0.70
N ARG A 35 8.22 -1.09 -0.75
CA ARG A 35 7.81 0.30 -0.99
C ARG A 35 7.48 1.02 0.32
N LYS A 36 6.91 2.24 0.25
CA LYS A 36 6.53 3.03 1.43
C LYS A 36 5.68 2.24 2.43
N GLY A 37 4.80 1.35 1.97
CA GLY A 37 3.98 0.52 2.85
C GLY A 37 3.01 1.35 3.69
N GLU A 38 2.53 2.46 3.14
CA GLU A 38 1.65 3.43 3.77
C GLU A 38 0.23 3.30 3.24
N VAL A 39 -0.75 3.44 4.12
CA VAL A 39 -2.16 3.53 3.74
C VAL A 39 -2.42 4.92 3.15
N GLY A 40 -3.01 4.98 1.95
CA GLY A 40 -3.39 6.24 1.31
C GLY A 40 -2.37 6.80 0.31
N ASP A 41 -1.22 6.14 0.09
CA ASP A 41 -0.21 6.62 -0.88
C ASP A 41 -0.78 6.70 -2.32
N PHE A 42 -1.88 5.98 -2.62
CA PHE A 42 -2.57 6.09 -3.91
C PHE A 42 -2.97 7.53 -4.25
N LYS A 43 -3.25 8.39 -3.26
CA LYS A 43 -3.59 9.81 -3.47
C LYS A 43 -2.46 10.63 -4.06
N ASN A 44 -1.22 10.14 -3.96
CA ASN A 44 -0.06 10.77 -4.59
C ASN A 44 0.10 10.39 -6.07
N HIS A 45 -0.63 9.38 -6.55
CA HIS A 45 -0.47 8.82 -7.90
C HIS A 45 -1.75 8.87 -8.74
N LEU A 46 -2.92 8.94 -8.11
CA LEU A 46 -4.23 8.96 -8.77
C LEU A 46 -4.81 10.37 -8.79
N THR A 47 -5.49 10.69 -9.89
CA THR A 47 -6.35 11.89 -9.92
C THR A 47 -7.64 11.62 -9.14
N PRO A 48 -8.35 12.66 -8.67
CA PRO A 48 -9.64 12.50 -8.01
C PRO A 48 -10.68 11.74 -8.86
N GLU A 49 -10.63 11.93 -10.19
CA GLU A 49 -11.50 11.19 -11.11
C GLU A 49 -11.22 9.68 -11.11
N MET A 50 -9.93 9.29 -11.10
CA MET A 50 -9.54 7.88 -11.04
C MET A 50 -9.91 7.24 -9.70
N GLU A 51 -9.74 7.97 -8.58
CA GLU A 51 -10.17 7.54 -7.24
C GLU A 51 -11.67 7.24 -7.24
N ASN A 52 -12.49 8.22 -7.69
CA ASN A 52 -13.95 8.05 -7.75
C ASN A 52 -14.38 6.87 -8.62
N LYS A 53 -13.72 6.68 -9.77
CA LYS A 53 -14.03 5.55 -10.66
C LYS A 53 -13.75 4.20 -10.00
N ILE A 54 -12.64 4.09 -9.26
CA ILE A 54 -12.29 2.87 -8.53
C ILE A 54 -13.31 2.63 -7.40
N ASP A 55 -13.67 3.67 -6.64
CA ASP A 55 -14.67 3.58 -5.57
C ASP A 55 -16.02 3.07 -6.09
N MET A 56 -16.48 3.57 -7.24
CA MET A 56 -17.70 3.09 -7.89
C MET A 56 -17.62 1.61 -8.27
N ILE A 57 -16.49 1.17 -8.83
CA ILE A 57 -16.28 -0.25 -9.21
C ILE A 57 -16.27 -1.14 -7.97
N ILE A 58 -15.61 -0.71 -6.89
CA ILE A 58 -15.56 -1.46 -5.63
C ILE A 58 -16.98 -1.60 -5.06
N GLU A 59 -17.73 -0.51 -4.94
CA GLU A 59 -19.11 -0.56 -4.44
C GLU A 59 -19.96 -1.50 -5.29
N GLU A 60 -19.91 -1.40 -6.62
CA GLU A 60 -20.68 -2.27 -7.52
C GLU A 60 -20.33 -3.76 -7.34
N LYS A 61 -19.04 -4.11 -7.31
CA LYS A 61 -18.58 -5.51 -7.27
C LYS A 61 -18.72 -6.15 -5.89
N TYR A 62 -18.62 -5.36 -4.83
CA TYR A 62 -18.68 -5.88 -3.46
C TYR A 62 -20.04 -5.66 -2.79
N LYS A 63 -21.00 -5.00 -3.44
CA LYS A 63 -22.37 -4.86 -2.94
C LYS A 63 -22.96 -6.22 -2.57
N GLY A 64 -23.45 -6.33 -1.34
CA GLY A 64 -24.06 -7.56 -0.82
C GLY A 64 -23.07 -8.64 -0.36
N SER A 65 -21.76 -8.46 -0.54
CA SER A 65 -20.74 -9.39 -0.03
C SER A 65 -20.50 -9.28 1.49
N GLY A 66 -20.94 -8.18 2.10
CA GLY A 66 -20.64 -7.85 3.51
C GLY A 66 -19.23 -7.31 3.75
N LEU A 67 -18.39 -7.22 2.71
CA LEU A 67 -17.06 -6.62 2.79
C LEU A 67 -17.15 -5.09 2.87
N LYS A 68 -16.35 -4.49 3.76
CA LYS A 68 -16.18 -3.05 3.93
C LYS A 68 -14.70 -2.75 4.13
N PHE A 69 -14.21 -1.66 3.53
CA PHE A 69 -12.80 -1.25 3.53
C PHE A 69 -12.62 0.14 4.13
#